data_AF-A0A534TQI3-F1
#
_entry.id   AF-A0A534TQI3-F1
#
_cell.length_a   1.000
_cell.length_b   1.000
_cell.length_c   1.000
_cell.angle_alpha   90.00
_cell.angle_beta   90.00
_cell.angle_gamma   90.00
#
_symmetry.space_group_name_H-M   'P 1'
#
loop_
_entity.id
_entity.type
_entity.pdbx_description
1 polymer ?
#
loop_
_entity_poly.entity_id
_entity_poly.type
_entity_poly.pdbx_seq_one_letter_code
_entity_poly.pdbx_strand_id
1 'polypeptide(L)'
;MASRIETRLRELNLILPEAGRPVANFVPCVQAGSLLFVSGQITTWNGQLRHVGQVGAQVSLDEARAGAQLCALNLLAQVKDFLGNLDRVERVVEVRGFVNAAPGFTQQPAVVNGASDLFVDVFGEAGRHARFAVGVASLPAGAAVEVAATFAVREVSSRRVDVFFYGLFMDVELLRAKGVEPKGVELATVDGFALRIGQRAALVPVAGARVHGVAMSLTSSELHQLYSEPSVQAYKPQAVLAHLASGAVIAALCYNLPEAPSPSERNAGYAARLRAIAEKVGLPAEYVTSLR
;
A
#
# COMPACT_ATOMS: atom_id res chain seq x y z
N MET A 1 1.08 -8.21 13.75
CA MET A 1 1.47 -9.54 13.22
C MET A 1 2.63 -9.33 12.26
N ALA A 2 3.58 -10.26 12.20
CA ALA A 2 4.68 -10.17 11.23
C ALA A 2 4.14 -10.25 9.80
N SER A 3 4.73 -9.47 8.89
CA SER A 3 4.39 -9.53 7.46
C SER A 3 4.70 -10.91 6.85
N ARG A 4 4.11 -11.22 5.69
CA ARG A 4 4.43 -12.45 4.94
C ARG A 4 5.92 -12.52 4.62
N ILE A 5 6.48 -11.39 4.18
CA ILE A 5 7.90 -11.28 3.83
C ILE A 5 8.82 -11.45 5.05
N GLU A 6 8.50 -10.85 6.19
CA GLU A 6 9.28 -11.08 7.42
C GLU A 6 9.17 -12.51 7.93
N THR A 7 8.04 -13.17 7.73
CA THR A 7 7.89 -14.60 8.04
C THR A 7 8.81 -15.44 7.16
N ARG A 8 8.85 -15.16 5.86
CA ARG A 8 9.74 -15.85 4.92
C ARG A 8 11.23 -15.66 5.27
N LEU A 9 11.63 -14.45 5.68
CA LEU A 9 12.99 -14.20 6.17
C LEU A 9 13.34 -15.09 7.38
N ARG A 10 12.42 -15.25 8.34
CA ARG A 10 12.63 -16.15 9.49
C ARG A 10 12.75 -17.61 9.09
N GLU A 11 11.94 -18.09 8.15
CA GLU A 11 12.04 -19.47 7.64
C GLU A 11 13.40 -19.75 7.00
N LEU A 12 14.01 -18.74 6.38
CA LEU A 12 15.36 -18.79 5.83
C LEU A 12 16.46 -18.59 6.89
N ASN A 13 16.09 -18.44 8.17
CA ASN A 13 16.98 -18.09 9.29
C ASN A 13 17.76 -16.78 9.07
N LEU A 14 17.11 -15.83 8.39
CA LEU A 14 17.66 -14.50 8.14
C LEU A 14 16.97 -13.47 9.03
N ILE A 15 17.78 -12.53 9.53
CA ILE A 15 17.30 -11.37 10.27
C ILE A 15 17.72 -10.10 9.54
N LEU A 16 16.88 -9.08 9.61
CA LEU A 16 17.21 -7.77 9.08
C LEU A 16 18.14 -7.04 10.06
N PRO A 17 19.23 -6.42 9.58
CA PRO A 17 20.02 -5.51 10.38
C PRO A 17 19.22 -4.23 10.71
N GLU A 18 19.75 -3.42 11.61
CA GLU A 18 19.23 -2.07 11.84
C GLU A 18 19.40 -1.21 10.59
N ALA A 19 18.33 -0.49 10.20
CA ALA A 19 18.37 0.42 9.07
C ALA A 19 19.39 1.54 9.34
N GLY A 20 20.40 1.65 8.47
CA GLY A 20 21.44 2.66 8.59
C GLY A 20 20.88 4.08 8.42
N ARG A 21 21.40 5.03 9.20
CA ARG A 21 21.09 6.46 9.04
C ARG A 21 22.00 7.09 7.99
N PRO A 22 21.55 8.15 7.27
CA PRO A 22 22.40 8.88 6.36
C PRO A 22 23.68 9.38 7.02
N VAL A 23 24.80 9.24 6.31
CA VAL A 23 26.12 9.71 6.74
C VAL A 23 26.54 11.03 6.08
N ALA A 24 25.71 11.56 5.18
CA ALA A 24 25.92 12.81 4.46
C ALA A 24 24.56 13.39 3.97
N ASN A 25 24.60 14.43 3.13
CA ASN A 25 23.42 15.10 2.58
C ASN A 25 22.72 14.29 1.47
N PHE A 26 22.21 13.10 1.81
CA PHE A 26 21.33 12.28 0.99
C PHE A 26 20.33 11.55 1.90
N VAL A 27 19.28 10.98 1.32
CA VAL A 27 18.27 10.18 2.06
C VAL A 27 18.36 8.71 1.66
N PRO A 28 18.03 7.75 2.54
CA PRO A 28 18.20 6.33 2.23
C PRO A 28 17.23 5.82 1.16
N CYS A 29 16.06 6.46 1.07
CA CYS A 29 14.95 6.08 0.19
C CYS A 29 14.29 7.33 -0.41
N VAL A 30 13.96 7.28 -1.70
CA VAL A 30 13.10 8.25 -2.38
C VAL A 30 12.02 7.50 -3.14
N GLN A 31 10.76 7.85 -2.93
CA GLN A 31 9.65 7.31 -3.70
C GLN A 31 9.19 8.29 -4.78
N ALA A 32 9.09 7.82 -6.03
CA ALA A 32 8.49 8.56 -7.14
C ALA A 32 7.40 7.70 -7.80
N GLY A 33 6.14 8.05 -7.57
CA GLY A 33 4.99 7.22 -7.95
C GLY A 33 5.04 5.85 -7.26
N SER A 34 4.97 4.78 -8.04
CA SER A 34 5.09 3.40 -7.57
C SER A 34 6.53 2.89 -7.47
N LEU A 35 7.54 3.70 -7.77
CA LEU A 35 8.95 3.30 -7.68
C LEU A 35 9.60 3.84 -6.41
N LEU A 36 10.19 2.95 -5.62
CA LEU A 36 11.02 3.25 -4.48
C LEU A 36 12.50 3.05 -4.85
N PHE A 37 13.25 4.13 -4.89
CA PHE A 37 14.70 4.14 -5.10
C PHE A 37 15.40 4.07 -3.75
N VAL A 38 16.25 3.07 -3.56
CA VAL A 38 17.02 2.90 -2.32
C VAL A 38 18.49 3.18 -2.63
N SER A 39 19.13 4.01 -1.80
CA SER A 39 20.56 4.31 -1.88
C SER A 39 21.40 3.04 -1.72
N GLY A 40 22.60 3.06 -2.30
CA GLY A 40 23.56 1.96 -2.20
C GLY A 40 23.81 1.55 -0.76
N GLN A 41 23.72 0.24 -0.51
CA GLN A 41 24.03 -0.37 0.77
C GLN A 41 25.33 -1.15 0.62
N ILE A 42 26.27 -0.85 1.52
CA ILE A 42 27.53 -1.57 1.65
C ILE A 42 27.40 -2.72 2.65
N THR A 43 28.46 -3.49 2.81
CA THR A 43 28.56 -4.71 3.63
C THR A 43 28.55 -4.44 5.13
N THR A 44 27.67 -3.57 5.63
CA THR A 44 27.58 -3.20 7.05
C THR A 44 26.58 -4.08 7.78
N TRP A 45 26.92 -4.55 8.98
CA TRP A 45 26.00 -5.20 9.91
C TRP A 45 25.91 -4.37 11.18
N ASN A 46 24.76 -3.77 11.46
CA ASN A 46 24.50 -2.94 12.65
C ASN A 46 25.63 -1.92 12.92
N GLY A 47 25.96 -1.12 11.90
CA GLY A 47 27.00 -0.10 11.95
C GLY A 47 28.44 -0.61 11.83
N GLN A 48 28.68 -1.93 11.82
CA GLN A 48 30.01 -2.51 11.64
C GLN A 48 30.24 -2.97 10.22
N LEU A 49 31.25 -2.42 9.55
CA LEU A 49 31.63 -2.87 8.22
C LEU A 49 32.17 -4.31 8.25
N ARG A 50 31.64 -5.16 7.38
CA ARG A 50 32.08 -6.54 7.11
C ARG A 50 32.69 -6.60 5.71
N HIS A 51 33.46 -7.65 5.41
CA HIS A 51 34.03 -7.89 4.07
C HIS A 51 34.70 -6.64 3.46
N VAL A 52 35.94 -6.38 3.87
CA VAL A 52 36.69 -5.17 3.50
C VAL A 52 37.84 -5.55 2.58
N GLY A 53 37.99 -4.84 1.47
CA GLY A 53 39.05 -5.06 0.49
C GLY A 53 38.54 -5.48 -0.89
N GLN A 54 39.47 -5.72 -1.80
CA GLN A 54 39.16 -6.07 -3.18
C GLN A 54 38.89 -7.57 -3.32
N VAL A 55 37.82 -7.89 -4.04
CA VAL A 55 37.43 -9.25 -4.37
C VAL A 55 38.41 -9.81 -5.41
N GLY A 56 38.90 -11.03 -5.16
CA GLY A 56 39.96 -11.65 -5.96
C GLY A 56 41.39 -11.31 -5.46
N ALA A 57 41.52 -10.51 -4.40
CA ALA A 57 42.79 -10.27 -3.71
C ALA A 57 42.66 -10.46 -2.19
N GLN A 58 41.99 -9.53 -1.50
CA GLN A 58 41.82 -9.59 -0.04
C GLN A 58 40.51 -10.30 0.38
N VAL A 59 39.51 -10.31 -0.50
CA VAL A 59 38.20 -10.92 -0.25
C VAL A 59 37.95 -12.03 -1.28
N SER A 60 37.57 -13.21 -0.81
CA SER A 60 37.22 -14.33 -1.69
C SER A 60 35.87 -14.12 -2.38
N LEU A 61 35.59 -14.89 -3.44
CA LEU A 61 34.29 -14.88 -4.11
C LEU A 61 33.14 -15.19 -3.14
N ASP A 62 33.31 -16.19 -2.28
CA ASP A 62 32.27 -16.63 -1.36
C ASP A 62 31.99 -15.58 -0.27
N GLU A 63 33.04 -14.96 0.28
CA GLU A 63 32.88 -13.84 1.21
C GLU A 63 32.21 -12.63 0.55
N ALA A 64 32.56 -12.34 -0.71
CA ALA A 64 31.92 -11.26 -1.45
C ALA A 64 30.45 -11.57 -1.74
N ARG A 65 30.11 -12.83 -2.07
CA ARG A 65 28.71 -13.26 -2.26
C ARG A 65 27.91 -13.13 -0.96
N ALA A 66 28.48 -13.50 0.18
CA ALA A 66 27.88 -13.25 1.49
C ALA A 66 27.73 -11.74 1.77
N GLY A 67 28.73 -10.94 1.37
CA GLY A 67 28.66 -9.48 1.40
C GLY A 67 27.50 -8.92 0.56
N ALA A 68 27.27 -9.43 -0.65
CA ALA A 68 26.16 -9.02 -1.48
C ALA A 68 24.79 -9.38 -0.85
N GLN A 69 24.69 -10.55 -0.22
CA GLN A 69 23.49 -10.93 0.55
C GLN A 69 23.26 -9.97 1.73
N LEU A 70 24.32 -9.59 2.44
CA LEU A 70 24.26 -8.60 3.52
C LEU A 70 23.79 -7.22 3.00
N CYS A 71 24.31 -6.76 1.87
CA CYS A 71 23.85 -5.52 1.24
C CYS A 71 22.35 -5.60 0.90
N ALA A 72 21.86 -6.74 0.42
CA ALA A 72 20.45 -6.94 0.15
C ALA A 72 19.58 -6.97 1.42
N LEU A 73 20.08 -7.54 2.53
CA LEU A 73 19.42 -7.43 3.84
C LEU A 73 19.34 -5.98 4.33
N ASN A 74 20.40 -5.19 4.16
CA ASN A 74 20.39 -3.76 4.45
C ASN A 74 19.36 -3.01 3.59
N LEU A 75 19.26 -3.33 2.30
CA LEU A 75 18.24 -2.75 1.42
C LEU A 75 16.83 -3.06 1.95
N LEU A 76 16.54 -4.29 2.35
CA LEU A 76 15.25 -4.65 2.94
C LEU A 76 14.99 -3.97 4.28
N ALA A 77 16.02 -3.74 5.10
CA ALA A 77 15.89 -2.96 6.33
C ALA A 77 15.45 -1.51 6.02
N GLN A 78 16.07 -0.85 5.03
CA GLN A 78 15.69 0.50 4.59
C GLN A 78 14.27 0.56 4.01
N VAL A 79 13.91 -0.42 3.18
CA VAL A 79 12.56 -0.50 2.60
C VAL A 79 11.51 -0.71 3.69
N LYS A 80 11.80 -1.56 4.69
CA LYS A 80 10.91 -1.79 5.82
C LYS A 80 10.73 -0.52 6.65
N ASP A 81 11.82 0.17 6.97
CA ASP A 81 11.78 1.43 7.72
C ASP A 81 10.93 2.48 6.99
N PHE A 82 11.14 2.64 5.68
CA PHE A 82 10.41 3.59 4.85
C PHE A 82 8.92 3.24 4.67
N LEU A 83 8.59 1.98 4.42
CA LEU A 83 7.21 1.55 4.12
C LEU A 83 6.42 1.14 5.36
N GLY A 84 7.07 0.89 6.50
CA GLY A 84 6.52 0.26 7.69
C GLY A 84 6.24 -1.24 7.55
N ASN A 85 6.07 -1.75 6.33
CA ASN A 85 5.76 -3.15 6.04
C ASN A 85 6.31 -3.58 4.67
N LEU A 86 7.07 -4.67 4.63
CA LEU A 86 7.64 -5.24 3.40
C LEU A 86 6.62 -5.87 2.46
N ASP A 87 5.42 -6.22 2.94
CA ASP A 87 4.33 -6.72 2.07
C ASP A 87 3.80 -5.64 1.10
N ARG A 88 4.22 -4.38 1.27
CA ARG A 88 3.95 -3.28 0.33
C ARG A 88 4.85 -3.31 -0.90
N VAL A 89 5.90 -4.13 -0.92
CA VAL A 89 6.73 -4.33 -2.11
C VAL A 89 6.01 -5.27 -3.07
N GLU A 90 5.80 -4.79 -4.30
CA GLU A 90 5.12 -5.56 -5.36
C GLU A 90 6.13 -6.28 -6.26
N ARG A 91 7.32 -5.70 -6.45
CA ARG A 91 8.40 -6.28 -7.27
C ARG A 91 9.75 -5.65 -6.97
N VAL A 92 10.82 -6.43 -7.07
CA VAL A 92 12.18 -5.90 -7.24
C VAL A 92 12.38 -5.57 -8.72
N VAL A 93 12.48 -4.30 -9.07
CA VAL A 93 12.52 -3.85 -10.48
C VAL A 93 13.92 -4.01 -11.05
N GLU A 94 14.91 -3.51 -10.31
CA GLU A 94 16.30 -3.47 -10.75
C GLU A 94 17.24 -3.64 -9.56
N VAL A 95 18.30 -4.43 -9.75
CA VAL A 95 19.43 -4.55 -8.81
C VAL A 95 20.70 -4.08 -9.50
N ARG A 96 21.46 -3.23 -8.80
CA ARG A 96 22.68 -2.60 -9.29
C ARG A 96 23.81 -3.00 -8.37
N GLY A 97 24.68 -3.89 -8.85
CA GLY A 97 25.77 -4.44 -8.06
C GLY A 97 27.13 -3.87 -8.45
N PHE A 98 27.83 -3.32 -7.47
CA PHE A 98 29.20 -2.83 -7.60
C PHE A 98 30.11 -3.70 -6.76
N VAL A 99 31.14 -4.26 -7.38
CA VAL A 99 32.12 -5.14 -6.73
C VAL A 99 33.46 -4.44 -6.73
N ASN A 100 34.01 -4.16 -5.55
CA ASN A 100 35.37 -3.66 -5.42
C ASN A 100 36.32 -4.77 -5.87
N ALA A 101 36.80 -4.74 -7.11
CA ALA A 101 37.37 -5.90 -7.78
C ALA A 101 38.87 -5.70 -8.02
N ALA A 102 39.68 -6.72 -7.70
CA ALA A 102 41.08 -6.72 -8.06
C ALA A 102 41.25 -6.76 -9.60
N PRO A 103 42.34 -6.23 -10.16
CA PRO A 103 42.61 -6.32 -11.59
C PRO A 103 42.55 -7.77 -12.09
N GLY A 104 41.79 -8.00 -13.16
CA GLY A 104 41.60 -9.34 -13.76
C GLY A 104 40.47 -10.17 -13.14
N PHE A 105 39.81 -9.72 -12.07
CA PHE A 105 38.63 -10.40 -11.55
C PHE A 105 37.41 -10.19 -12.48
N THR A 106 36.73 -11.28 -12.85
CA THR A 106 35.64 -11.28 -13.85
C THR A 106 34.35 -11.96 -13.35
N GLN A 107 34.28 -12.32 -12.07
CA GLN A 107 33.16 -13.05 -11.49
C GLN A 107 32.16 -12.15 -10.74
N GLN A 108 32.04 -10.87 -11.12
CA GLN A 108 31.09 -9.94 -10.53
C GLN A 108 29.64 -10.44 -10.56
N PRO A 109 29.15 -11.09 -11.65
CA PRO A 109 27.81 -11.66 -11.65
C PRO A 109 27.60 -12.71 -10.55
N ALA A 110 28.62 -13.52 -10.24
CA ALA A 110 28.54 -14.54 -9.21
C ALA A 110 28.54 -13.95 -7.79
N VAL A 111 29.26 -12.84 -7.58
CA VAL A 111 29.18 -12.05 -6.33
C VAL A 111 27.77 -11.52 -6.12
N VAL A 112 27.22 -10.82 -7.12
CA VAL A 112 25.91 -10.17 -7.01
C VAL A 112 24.75 -11.18 -6.94
N ASN A 113 24.96 -12.46 -7.30
CA ASN A 113 23.98 -13.51 -7.02
C ASN A 113 23.63 -13.60 -5.53
N GLY A 114 24.52 -13.26 -4.60
CA GLY A 114 24.16 -13.23 -3.18
C GLY A 114 22.98 -12.31 -2.85
N ALA A 115 22.89 -11.17 -3.53
CA ALA A 115 21.74 -10.27 -3.43
C ALA A 115 20.53 -10.81 -4.20
N SER A 116 20.75 -11.31 -5.41
CA SER A 116 19.67 -11.77 -6.28
C SER A 116 18.94 -12.99 -5.72
N ASP A 117 19.69 -13.96 -5.20
CA ASP A 117 19.17 -15.19 -4.60
C ASP A 117 18.28 -14.83 -3.40
N LEU A 118 18.73 -13.91 -2.53
CA LEU A 118 17.93 -13.44 -1.40
C LEU A 118 16.58 -12.85 -1.84
N PHE A 119 16.59 -11.95 -2.83
CA PHE A 119 15.36 -11.32 -3.29
C PHE A 119 14.39 -12.36 -3.88
N VAL A 120 14.88 -13.33 -4.63
CA VAL A 120 14.05 -14.41 -5.18
C VAL A 120 13.54 -15.34 -4.07
N ASP A 121 14.37 -15.71 -3.10
CA ASP A 121 13.96 -16.58 -1.98
C ASP A 121 12.86 -15.97 -1.11
N VAL A 122 12.88 -14.64 -0.99
CA VAL A 122 11.97 -13.87 -0.13
C VAL A 122 10.69 -13.46 -0.85
N PHE A 123 10.78 -13.00 -2.11
CA PHE A 123 9.64 -12.47 -2.87
C PHE A 123 9.11 -13.44 -3.94
N GLY A 124 9.77 -14.57 -4.19
CA GLY A 124 9.42 -15.49 -5.26
C GLY A 124 9.56 -14.84 -6.63
N GLU A 125 8.53 -14.98 -7.48
CA GLU A 125 8.53 -14.39 -8.83
C GLU A 125 8.67 -12.85 -8.81
N ALA A 126 8.11 -12.19 -7.79
CA ALA A 126 8.27 -10.75 -7.60
C ALA A 126 9.71 -10.34 -7.23
N GLY A 127 10.56 -11.31 -6.85
CA GLY A 127 11.97 -11.11 -6.57
C GLY A 127 12.86 -11.13 -7.80
N ARG A 128 12.37 -11.55 -8.96
CA ARG A 128 13.14 -11.55 -10.22
C ARG A 128 13.21 -10.13 -10.79
N HIS A 129 14.41 -9.70 -11.18
CA HIS A 129 14.72 -8.30 -11.48
C HIS A 129 15.65 -8.15 -12.68
N ALA A 130 15.63 -6.96 -13.30
CA ALA A 130 16.71 -6.52 -14.17
C ALA A 130 17.99 -6.30 -13.35
N ARG A 131 19.17 -6.46 -13.97
CA ARG A 131 20.43 -6.39 -13.22
C ARG A 131 21.62 -5.96 -14.06
N PHE A 132 22.54 -5.23 -13.44
CA PHE A 132 23.95 -5.20 -13.83
C PHE A 132 24.86 -5.54 -12.64
N ALA A 133 26.04 -6.07 -12.95
CA ALA A 133 27.10 -6.36 -11.99
C ALA A 133 28.43 -5.90 -12.58
N VAL A 134 29.06 -4.90 -11.97
CA VAL A 134 30.29 -4.27 -12.50
C VAL A 134 31.41 -4.27 -11.48
N GLY A 135 32.64 -4.37 -11.98
CA GLY A 135 33.85 -4.18 -11.17
C GLY A 135 34.16 -2.70 -11.04
N VAL A 136 34.46 -2.26 -9.83
CA VAL A 136 34.90 -0.89 -9.53
C VAL A 136 36.25 -0.93 -8.81
N ALA A 137 37.02 0.16 -8.91
CA ALA A 137 38.35 0.25 -8.32
C ALA A 137 38.34 0.31 -6.79
N SER A 138 37.29 0.90 -6.21
CA SER A 138 37.10 1.06 -4.77
C SER A 138 35.63 1.37 -4.45
N LEU A 139 35.22 1.09 -3.22
CA LEU A 139 33.90 1.46 -2.66
C LEU A 139 34.07 2.26 -1.36
N PRO A 140 33.02 2.97 -0.90
CA PRO A 140 33.04 3.69 0.38
C PRO A 140 33.54 2.82 1.53
N ALA A 141 34.40 3.40 2.38
CA ALA A 141 35.03 2.74 3.52
C ALA A 141 35.83 1.44 3.17
N GLY A 142 36.12 1.19 1.90
CA GLY A 142 36.83 -0.02 1.46
C GLY A 142 35.96 -1.28 1.42
N ALA A 143 34.63 -1.15 1.41
CA ALA A 143 33.71 -2.28 1.30
C ALA A 143 34.02 -3.17 0.09
N ALA A 144 33.77 -4.48 0.21
CA ALA A 144 33.92 -5.42 -0.89
C ALA A 144 32.82 -5.28 -1.94
N VAL A 145 31.58 -4.99 -1.49
CA VAL A 145 30.39 -4.95 -2.34
C VAL A 145 29.49 -3.79 -1.92
N GLU A 146 28.88 -3.14 -2.91
CA GLU A 146 27.77 -2.21 -2.72
C GLU A 146 26.62 -2.64 -3.63
N VAL A 147 25.40 -2.67 -3.09
CA VAL A 147 24.19 -3.00 -3.85
C VAL A 147 23.18 -1.87 -3.67
N ALA A 148 22.66 -1.37 -4.78
CA ALA A 148 21.49 -0.50 -4.81
C ALA A 148 20.34 -1.21 -5.51
N ALA A 149 19.10 -0.88 -5.16
CA ALA A 149 17.93 -1.47 -5.81
C ALA A 149 16.79 -0.47 -5.98
N THR A 150 15.95 -0.74 -6.98
CA THR A 150 14.67 -0.05 -7.20
C THR A 150 13.56 -1.07 -6.99
N PHE A 151 12.57 -0.73 -6.16
CA PHE A 151 11.42 -1.57 -5.88
C PHE A 151 10.16 -0.93 -6.44
N ALA A 152 9.29 -1.72 -7.07
CA ALA A 152 7.90 -1.33 -7.27
C ALA A 152 7.17 -1.55 -5.95
N VAL A 153 6.51 -0.51 -5.46
CA VAL A 153 5.78 -0.52 -4.20
C VAL A 153 4.34 -0.11 -4.46
N ARG A 154 3.42 -0.69 -3.68
CA ARG A 154 2.01 -0.34 -3.77
C ARG A 154 1.84 1.15 -3.49
N GLU A 155 1.39 1.86 -4.51
CA GLU A 155 1.12 3.29 -4.42
C GLU A 155 -0.06 3.52 -3.47
N VAL A 156 0.15 4.32 -2.43
CA VAL A 156 -0.95 4.88 -1.66
C VAL A 156 -1.30 6.18 -2.37
N SER A 157 -2.17 6.08 -3.39
CA SER A 157 -2.64 7.28 -4.09
C SER A 157 -3.21 8.27 -3.08
N SER A 158 -2.61 9.47 -3.01
CA SER A 158 -3.14 10.59 -2.22
C SER A 158 -4.30 11.29 -2.93
N ARG A 159 -4.55 10.95 -4.21
CA ARG A 159 -5.67 11.48 -4.97
C ARG A 159 -6.95 11.00 -4.31
N ARG A 160 -7.72 11.98 -3.84
CA ARG A 160 -9.05 11.73 -3.29
C ARG A 160 -10.07 11.66 -4.42
N VAL A 161 -11.06 10.81 -4.22
CA VAL A 161 -12.21 10.62 -5.08
C VAL A 161 -13.44 10.95 -4.25
N ASP A 162 -14.37 11.68 -4.83
CA ASP A 162 -15.64 11.99 -4.17
C ASP A 162 -16.53 10.75 -4.13
N VAL A 163 -17.13 10.51 -2.96
CA VAL A 163 -17.94 9.33 -2.69
C VAL A 163 -19.23 9.75 -2.00
N PHE A 164 -20.34 9.25 -2.51
CA PHE A 164 -21.66 9.41 -1.91
C PHE A 164 -22.00 8.18 -1.07
N PHE A 165 -22.17 8.39 0.23
CA PHE A 165 -22.59 7.37 1.18
C PHE A 165 -24.06 7.53 1.55
N TYR A 166 -24.81 6.44 1.48
CA TYR A 166 -26.25 6.39 1.80
C TYR A 166 -26.57 5.39 2.94
N GLY A 167 -25.55 4.77 3.51
CA GLY A 167 -25.65 3.69 4.50
C GLY A 167 -24.90 4.02 5.80
N LEU A 168 -24.51 2.98 6.55
CA LEU A 168 -23.81 3.15 7.84
C LEU A 168 -22.47 3.89 7.73
N PHE A 169 -21.83 3.87 6.55
CA PHE A 169 -20.59 4.63 6.30
C PHE A 169 -20.80 6.14 6.10
N MET A 170 -22.03 6.66 6.28
CA MET A 170 -22.24 8.09 6.51
C MET A 170 -21.61 8.55 7.83
N ASP A 171 -21.37 7.65 8.78
CA ASP A 171 -20.78 7.97 10.07
C ASP A 171 -19.26 8.14 9.98
N VAL A 172 -18.79 9.38 10.08
CA VAL A 172 -17.37 9.76 10.05
C VAL A 172 -16.59 9.10 11.20
N GLU A 173 -17.20 8.90 12.37
CA GLU A 173 -16.51 8.27 13.50
C GLU A 173 -16.25 6.79 13.23
N LEU A 174 -17.22 6.10 12.60
CA LEU A 174 -17.05 4.71 12.16
C LEU A 174 -15.93 4.60 11.11
N LEU A 175 -15.87 5.54 10.16
CA LEU A 175 -14.79 5.57 9.16
C LEU A 175 -13.42 5.79 9.81
N ARG A 176 -13.31 6.74 10.75
CA ARG A 176 -12.05 6.99 11.49
C ARG A 176 -11.63 5.80 12.34
N ALA A 177 -12.56 5.14 13.01
CA ALA A 177 -12.28 3.91 13.77
C ALA A 177 -11.77 2.78 12.87
N LYS A 178 -12.12 2.81 11.58
CA LYS A 178 -11.62 1.90 10.55
C LYS A 178 -10.35 2.40 9.85
N GLY A 179 -9.70 3.46 10.34
CA GLY A 179 -8.47 4.00 9.77
C GLY A 179 -8.66 4.79 8.47
N VAL A 180 -9.87 5.31 8.23
CA VAL A 180 -10.20 6.15 7.07
C VAL A 180 -10.34 7.61 7.52
N GLU A 181 -9.71 8.53 6.82
CA GLU A 181 -9.77 9.98 7.07
C GLU A 181 -10.55 10.71 5.98
N PRO A 182 -11.88 10.78 6.07
CA PRO A 182 -12.69 11.50 5.09
C PRO A 182 -12.43 13.01 5.14
N LYS A 183 -12.49 13.68 3.97
CA LYS A 183 -12.38 15.14 3.82
C LYS A 183 -13.58 15.68 3.04
N GLY A 184 -13.95 16.95 3.25
CA GLY A 184 -15.05 17.58 2.54
C GLY A 184 -16.40 16.91 2.82
N VAL A 185 -16.68 16.64 4.11
CA VAL A 185 -17.91 15.97 4.54
C VAL A 185 -19.08 16.95 4.40
N GLU A 186 -20.06 16.60 3.57
CA GLU A 186 -21.20 17.45 3.28
C GLU A 186 -22.46 16.61 3.05
N LEU A 187 -23.62 17.13 3.49
CA LEU A 187 -24.90 16.51 3.14
C LEU A 187 -25.11 16.60 1.63
N ALA A 188 -25.64 15.52 1.06
CA ALA A 188 -25.89 15.44 -0.37
C ALA A 188 -27.13 14.63 -0.69
N THR A 189 -27.63 14.80 -1.90
CA THR A 189 -28.72 13.99 -2.46
C THR A 189 -28.37 13.43 -3.81
N VAL A 190 -28.93 12.27 -4.13
CA VAL A 190 -28.86 11.67 -5.47
C VAL A 190 -30.28 11.45 -5.97
N ASP A 191 -30.57 11.99 -7.15
CA ASP A 191 -31.89 11.92 -7.80
C ASP A 191 -32.00 10.68 -8.69
N GLY A 192 -33.23 10.20 -8.90
CA GLY A 192 -33.53 9.03 -9.73
C GLY A 192 -33.37 7.69 -9.02
N PHE A 193 -33.13 7.70 -7.70
CA PHE A 193 -32.98 6.51 -6.89
C PHE A 193 -33.86 6.55 -5.64
N ALA A 194 -34.34 5.39 -5.23
CA ALA A 194 -34.90 5.16 -3.90
C ALA A 194 -33.99 4.22 -3.11
N LEU A 195 -33.99 4.37 -1.78
CA LEU A 195 -33.28 3.45 -0.90
C LEU A 195 -34.15 2.21 -0.64
N ARG A 196 -33.59 1.02 -0.85
CA ARG A 196 -34.22 -0.24 -0.45
C ARG A 196 -33.43 -0.89 0.68
N ILE A 197 -34.10 -1.19 1.79
CA ILE A 197 -33.50 -1.78 2.97
C ILE A 197 -33.94 -3.26 3.10
N GLY A 198 -32.99 -4.18 2.96
CA GLY A 198 -33.12 -5.59 3.33
C GLY A 198 -32.13 -5.95 4.44
N GLN A 199 -31.46 -7.10 4.36
CA GLN A 199 -30.29 -7.41 5.21
C GLN A 199 -29.15 -6.38 5.02
N ARG A 200 -29.15 -5.73 3.86
CA ARG A 200 -28.26 -4.66 3.43
C ARG A 200 -29.08 -3.60 2.69
N ALA A 201 -28.53 -2.40 2.51
CA ALA A 201 -29.19 -1.34 1.78
C ALA A 201 -28.62 -1.17 0.37
N ALA A 202 -29.49 -0.93 -0.61
CA ALA A 202 -29.10 -0.64 -1.98
C ALA A 202 -29.90 0.53 -2.54
N LEU A 203 -29.31 1.27 -3.47
CA LEU A 203 -30.02 2.23 -4.29
C LEU A 203 -30.68 1.51 -5.46
N VAL A 204 -31.97 1.75 -5.66
CA VAL A 204 -32.74 1.20 -6.77
C VAL A 204 -33.25 2.33 -7.67
N PRO A 205 -33.14 2.22 -9.00
CA PRO A 205 -33.64 3.25 -9.91
C PRO A 205 -35.14 3.43 -9.75
N VAL A 206 -35.57 4.65 -9.41
CA VAL A 206 -36.98 5.03 -9.30
C VAL A 206 -37.10 6.48 -9.79
N ALA A 207 -37.82 6.66 -10.90
CA ALA A 207 -38.00 7.98 -11.49
C ALA A 207 -38.69 8.94 -10.50
N GLY A 208 -38.14 10.15 -10.37
CA GLY A 208 -38.65 11.18 -9.45
C GLY A 208 -38.32 10.94 -7.96
N ALA A 209 -37.67 9.83 -7.61
CA ALA A 209 -37.21 9.60 -6.24
C ALA A 209 -35.87 10.30 -5.96
N ARG A 210 -35.61 10.53 -4.67
CA ARG A 210 -34.39 11.15 -4.17
C ARG A 210 -33.90 10.40 -2.93
N VAL A 211 -32.60 10.15 -2.86
CA VAL A 211 -31.93 9.59 -1.69
C VAL A 211 -31.08 10.67 -1.03
N HIS A 212 -31.20 10.80 0.29
CA HIS A 212 -30.33 11.65 1.09
C HIS A 212 -29.17 10.83 1.66
N GLY A 213 -28.01 11.45 1.70
CA GLY A 213 -26.79 10.86 2.23
C GLY A 213 -25.71 11.90 2.52
N VAL A 214 -24.47 11.44 2.54
CA VAL A 214 -23.30 12.28 2.81
C VAL A 214 -22.29 12.09 1.69
N ALA A 215 -21.86 13.18 1.07
CA ALA A 215 -20.72 13.21 0.17
C ALA A 215 -19.45 13.50 0.97
N MET A 216 -18.37 12.78 0.66
CA MET A 216 -17.05 13.01 1.22
C MET A 216 -15.98 12.43 0.30
N SER A 217 -14.74 12.89 0.44
CA SER A 217 -13.63 12.49 -0.41
C SER A 217 -12.66 11.55 0.32
N LEU A 218 -12.38 10.40 -0.30
CA LEU A 218 -11.49 9.34 0.21
C LEU A 218 -10.42 9.01 -0.83
N THR A 219 -9.25 8.55 -0.40
CA THR A 219 -8.23 7.97 -1.27
C THR A 219 -8.65 6.61 -1.79
N SER A 220 -8.08 6.17 -2.92
CA SER A 220 -8.31 4.83 -3.45
C SER A 220 -7.91 3.73 -2.46
N SER A 221 -6.88 3.97 -1.64
CA SER A 221 -6.44 3.03 -0.60
C SER A 221 -7.48 2.90 0.51
N GLU A 222 -8.02 4.02 0.99
CA GLU A 222 -9.10 4.03 2.00
C GLU A 222 -10.35 3.33 1.48
N LEU A 223 -10.72 3.55 0.21
CA LEU A 223 -11.86 2.88 -0.41
C LEU A 223 -11.65 1.38 -0.58
N HIS A 224 -10.46 0.96 -1.00
CA HIS A 224 -10.12 -0.46 -1.09
C HIS A 224 -10.20 -1.12 0.29
N GLN A 225 -9.56 -0.52 1.30
CA GLN A 225 -9.61 -1.00 2.68
C GLN A 225 -11.05 -1.17 3.20
N LEU A 226 -11.89 -0.16 2.97
CA LEU A 226 -13.29 -0.16 3.43
C LEU A 226 -14.11 -1.26 2.75
N TYR A 227 -13.99 -1.40 1.42
CA TYR A 227 -14.80 -2.33 0.62
C TYR A 227 -14.14 -3.71 0.40
N SER A 228 -12.99 -3.99 1.01
CA SER A 228 -12.43 -5.33 1.12
C SER A 228 -12.99 -6.13 2.30
N GLU A 229 -13.74 -5.51 3.21
CA GLU A 229 -14.35 -6.22 4.34
C GLU A 229 -15.43 -7.22 3.88
N PRO A 230 -15.48 -8.45 4.44
CA PRO A 230 -16.45 -9.47 4.03
C PRO A 230 -17.92 -9.02 4.10
N SER A 231 -18.25 -8.09 5.00
CA SER A 231 -19.58 -7.54 5.19
C SER A 231 -20.06 -6.66 4.02
N VAL A 232 -19.12 -6.05 3.27
CA VAL A 232 -19.40 -5.04 2.23
C VAL A 232 -18.65 -5.29 0.90
N GLN A 233 -17.85 -6.35 0.77
CA GLN A 233 -17.13 -6.70 -0.46
C GLN A 233 -18.02 -6.95 -1.70
N ALA A 234 -19.30 -7.21 -1.48
CA ALA A 234 -20.28 -7.38 -2.55
C ALA A 234 -20.66 -6.05 -3.24
N TYR A 235 -20.47 -4.91 -2.58
CA TYR A 235 -20.80 -3.61 -3.15
C TYR A 235 -19.79 -3.23 -4.25
N LYS A 236 -20.28 -2.64 -5.33
CA LYS A 236 -19.48 -2.21 -6.48
C LYS A 236 -19.66 -0.72 -6.74
N PRO A 237 -18.59 0.00 -7.15
CA PRO A 237 -18.67 1.42 -7.43
C PRO A 237 -19.54 1.68 -8.66
N GLN A 238 -20.46 2.64 -8.55
CA GLN A 238 -21.27 3.20 -9.63
C GLN A 238 -21.12 4.72 -9.61
N ALA A 239 -21.00 5.36 -10.77
CA ALA A 239 -20.97 6.82 -10.83
C ALA A 239 -22.38 7.39 -10.62
N VAL A 240 -22.50 8.39 -9.76
CA VAL A 240 -23.73 9.15 -9.53
C VAL A 240 -23.44 10.65 -9.59
N LEU A 241 -24.48 11.45 -9.87
CA LEU A 241 -24.44 12.88 -9.67
C LEU A 241 -24.98 13.20 -8.28
N ALA A 242 -24.11 13.67 -7.39
CA ALA A 242 -24.46 14.08 -6.05
C ALA A 242 -24.68 15.59 -6.00
N HIS A 243 -25.84 16.01 -5.52
CA HIS A 243 -26.21 17.40 -5.29
C HIS A 243 -25.87 17.74 -3.84
N LEU A 244 -24.85 18.57 -3.65
CA LEU A 244 -24.35 18.97 -2.34
C LEU A 244 -25.27 20.03 -1.70
N ALA A 245 -25.29 20.10 -0.37
CA ALA A 245 -26.07 21.10 0.37
C ALA A 245 -25.67 22.55 0.03
N SER A 246 -24.43 22.77 -0.39
CA SER A 246 -23.89 24.02 -0.93
C SER A 246 -24.48 24.43 -2.29
N GLY A 247 -25.20 23.52 -2.95
CA GLY A 247 -25.80 23.72 -4.28
C GLY A 247 -24.93 23.24 -5.45
N ALA A 248 -23.70 22.79 -5.19
CA ALA A 248 -22.85 22.21 -6.22
C ALA A 248 -23.35 20.81 -6.66
N VAL A 249 -23.10 20.44 -7.91
CA VAL A 249 -23.33 19.09 -8.42
C VAL A 249 -21.98 18.48 -8.78
N ILE A 250 -21.67 17.33 -8.18
CA ILE A 250 -20.40 16.62 -8.38
C ILE A 250 -20.64 15.22 -8.91
N ALA A 251 -19.69 14.71 -9.69
CA ALA A 251 -19.61 13.29 -9.99
C ALA A 251 -18.97 12.57 -8.80
N ALA A 252 -19.69 11.61 -8.21
CA ALA A 252 -19.21 10.84 -7.07
C ALA A 252 -19.34 9.34 -7.34
N LEU A 253 -18.49 8.54 -6.70
CA LEU A 253 -18.70 7.10 -6.62
C LEU A 253 -19.74 6.78 -5.56
N CYS A 254 -20.67 5.90 -5.87
CA CYS A 254 -21.61 5.31 -4.95
C CYS A 254 -21.42 3.80 -4.99
N TYR A 255 -20.94 3.21 -3.90
CA TYR A 255 -20.80 1.76 -3.81
C TYR A 255 -22.16 1.16 -3.51
N ASN A 256 -22.70 0.42 -4.48
CA ASN A 256 -24.05 -0.13 -4.44
C ASN A 256 -24.02 -1.66 -4.61
N LEU A 257 -25.05 -2.35 -4.14
CA LEU A 257 -25.18 -3.79 -4.42
C LEU A 257 -25.53 -3.99 -5.91
N PRO A 258 -24.86 -4.90 -6.62
CA PRO A 258 -25.23 -5.25 -8.00
C PRO A 258 -26.66 -5.76 -8.11
N GLU A 259 -27.10 -6.53 -7.10
CA GLU A 259 -28.46 -7.02 -6.97
C GLU A 259 -29.10 -6.40 -5.73
N ALA A 260 -30.20 -5.67 -5.94
CA ALA A 260 -30.92 -5.04 -4.84
C ALA A 260 -31.65 -6.08 -3.99
N PRO A 261 -31.85 -5.83 -2.68
CA PRO A 261 -32.67 -6.66 -1.82
C PRO A 261 -34.07 -6.91 -2.41
N SER A 262 -34.65 -8.07 -2.07
CA SER A 262 -36.03 -8.37 -2.48
C SER A 262 -37.01 -7.35 -1.89
N PRO A 263 -38.09 -6.96 -2.61
CA PRO A 263 -39.13 -6.09 -2.06
C PRO A 263 -39.79 -6.60 -0.78
N SER A 264 -39.71 -7.91 -0.48
CA SER A 264 -40.23 -8.53 0.76
C SER A 264 -39.20 -8.64 1.88
N GLU A 265 -37.91 -8.46 1.58
CA GLU A 265 -36.83 -8.60 2.55
C GLU A 265 -36.82 -7.41 3.50
N ARG A 266 -36.73 -7.67 4.81
CA ARG A 266 -36.70 -6.63 5.85
C ARG A 266 -35.66 -6.96 6.90
N ASN A 267 -35.01 -5.93 7.44
CA ASN A 267 -34.17 -6.03 8.62
C ASN A 267 -34.38 -4.80 9.52
N ALA A 268 -35.29 -4.94 10.49
CA ALA A 268 -35.64 -3.86 11.42
C ALA A 268 -34.44 -3.35 12.23
N GLY A 269 -33.50 -4.23 12.59
CA GLY A 269 -32.28 -3.87 13.32
C GLY A 269 -31.32 -3.02 12.48
N TYR A 270 -31.15 -3.36 11.19
CA TYR A 270 -30.38 -2.55 10.26
C TYR A 270 -31.06 -1.20 10.02
N ALA A 271 -32.37 -1.18 9.78
CA ALA A 271 -33.14 0.05 9.57
C ALA A 271 -33.04 0.99 10.78
N ALA A 272 -33.12 0.47 12.00
CA ALA A 272 -32.95 1.25 13.23
C ALA A 272 -31.56 1.89 13.34
N ARG A 273 -30.49 1.14 13.04
CA ARG A 273 -29.12 1.70 13.00
C ARG A 273 -28.99 2.77 11.93
N LEU A 274 -29.56 2.56 10.75
CA LEU A 274 -29.49 3.53 9.66
C LEU A 274 -30.24 4.83 10.02
N ARG A 275 -31.41 4.74 10.67
CA ARG A 275 -32.12 5.92 11.19
C ARG A 275 -31.30 6.69 12.20
N ALA A 276 -30.69 6.01 13.17
CA ALA A 276 -29.83 6.66 14.15
C ALA A 276 -28.64 7.40 13.51
N ILE A 277 -28.02 6.81 12.48
CA ILE A 277 -26.96 7.51 11.72
C ILE A 277 -27.54 8.67 10.90
N ALA A 278 -28.69 8.50 10.25
CA ALA A 278 -29.35 9.55 9.48
C ALA A 278 -29.70 10.77 10.35
N GLU A 279 -30.17 10.53 11.58
CA GLU A 279 -30.40 11.58 12.59
C GLU A 279 -29.07 12.22 13.02
N LYS A 280 -28.05 11.40 13.33
CA LYS A 280 -26.71 11.87 13.75
C LYS A 280 -26.07 12.82 12.74
N VAL A 281 -26.18 12.50 11.44
CA VAL A 281 -25.59 13.33 10.38
C VAL A 281 -26.48 14.50 9.95
N GLY A 282 -27.71 14.58 10.45
CA GLY A 282 -28.63 15.70 10.18
C GLY A 282 -29.45 15.57 8.88
N LEU A 283 -29.84 14.36 8.48
CA LEU A 283 -30.75 14.18 7.34
C LEU A 283 -32.18 14.67 7.69
N PRO A 284 -33.01 15.06 6.68
CA PRO A 284 -34.36 15.55 6.93
C PRO A 284 -35.24 14.55 7.69
N ALA A 285 -36.01 15.03 8.68
CA ALA A 285 -36.81 14.18 9.57
C ALA A 285 -37.84 13.29 8.82
N GLU A 286 -38.43 13.83 7.76
CA GLU A 286 -39.35 13.09 6.87
C GLU A 286 -38.64 11.93 6.16
N TYR A 287 -37.40 12.15 5.72
CA TYR A 287 -36.57 11.11 5.11
C TYR A 287 -36.19 10.05 6.14
N VAL A 288 -35.74 10.44 7.34
CA VAL A 288 -35.42 9.51 8.43
C VAL A 288 -36.60 8.59 8.75
N THR A 289 -37.81 9.15 8.83
CA THR A 289 -39.05 8.41 9.16
C THR A 289 -39.44 7.41 8.06
N SER A 290 -39.00 7.64 6.83
CA SER A 290 -39.24 6.76 5.68
C SER A 290 -38.34 5.52 5.64
N LEU A 291 -37.22 5.51 6.38
CA LEU A 291 -36.26 4.39 6.41
C LEU A 291 -36.84 3.20 7.19
N ARG A 292 -37.39 2.20 6.48
CA ARG A 292 -38.08 1.03 7.05
C ARG A 292 -37.62 -0.28 6.46
#